data_AF-A0A1Y5SBA3-F1
#
_entry.id   AF-A0A1Y5SBA3-F1
#
_cell.length_a   1.000
_cell.length_b   1.000
_cell.length_c   1.000
_cell.angle_alpha   90.00
_cell.angle_beta   90.00
_cell.angle_gamma   90.00
#
_symmetry.space_group_name_H-M   'P 1'
#
loop_
_entity.id
_entity.type
_entity.pdbx_description
1 polymer ?
#
loop_
_entity_poly.entity_id
_entity_poly.type
_entity_poly.pdbx_seq_one_letter_code
_entity_poly.pdbx_strand_id
1 'polypeptide(L)'
;MANDDHAMWLREGVKKWNYRRKKIEFSPDLSGLNFFAYLPPDFRDSPKTSRYFEGIDLSGANLSRANLSGLNFYKAKFGGADMAESNLSLSNFSEADFKDANLRGANAENSFFRNSLFENTVMIGLRLDGADVGGAIIISIQASESEIQGLRAQRADVFASRSDYLSREVISGRDRDTSTFREMKPQGSTVKKTRKNRYDVFFATNRGPLYNRGELTGFGGELAKEISHGVCEVIVPEGHRIGSLGSPLWKRLINRQDDRLRLDHLISLDADLFWRYVRDTARSMKDRTHLTIFIHGFNTDFEEAVLRSAQIGYDLGLGQGMGLFSWPSKGSPFKYTVDEASAEASKYHLAEFIGEAAEQSATGRLNVIAHSMGCRCLIGALEVLANGKTSTLKKINQVVMAAADVDTAIMPHQGKYAVKHCKRVTSYVSDMDDALKASGWLHGYPRVGITPPTFVLKGMDTVLVNDLELGGFAHGYLSSSRVVLTDIYSILKRNLAPEERHALVAMSEGTSKFWRIKN
;
A
#
# COMPACT_ATOMS: atom_id res chain seq x y z
N MET A 1 2.20 -12.96 22.05
CA MET A 1 2.19 -11.52 22.32
C MET A 1 1.72 -10.89 21.03
N ALA A 2 0.72 -10.01 21.08
CA ALA A 2 0.14 -9.41 19.89
C ALA A 2 1.22 -8.81 18.96
N ASN A 3 0.93 -8.81 17.67
CA ASN A 3 1.73 -8.06 16.72
C ASN A 3 1.41 -6.56 16.88
N ASP A 4 2.44 -5.73 17.02
CA ASP A 4 2.30 -4.31 17.33
C ASP A 4 1.59 -3.52 16.22
N ASP A 5 1.88 -3.83 14.95
CA ASP A 5 1.23 -3.17 13.80
C ASP A 5 -0.26 -3.52 13.73
N HIS A 6 -0.59 -4.80 13.89
CA HIS A 6 -1.98 -5.26 13.94
C HIS A 6 -2.75 -4.57 15.07
N ALA A 7 -2.14 -4.44 16.25
CA ALA A 7 -2.75 -3.74 17.36
C ALA A 7 -2.94 -2.25 17.07
N MET A 8 -1.94 -1.58 16.47
CA MET A 8 -2.03 -0.17 16.07
C MET A 8 -3.15 0.10 15.07
N TRP A 9 -3.43 -0.81 14.12
CA TRP A 9 -4.51 -0.63 13.15
C TRP A 9 -5.90 -0.58 13.77
N LEU A 10 -6.11 -1.09 15.00
CA LEU A 10 -7.37 -0.92 15.71
C LEU A 10 -7.69 0.55 15.97
N ARG A 11 -6.67 1.41 16.14
CA ARG A 11 -6.82 2.86 16.37
C ARG A 11 -7.35 3.62 15.15
N GLU A 12 -7.27 3.03 13.96
CA GLU A 12 -7.81 3.62 12.73
C GLU A 12 -9.33 3.43 12.60
N GLY A 13 -9.94 2.68 13.51
CA GLY A 13 -11.37 2.44 13.57
C GLY A 13 -11.87 1.37 12.60
N VAL A 14 -13.12 0.92 12.84
CA VAL A 14 -13.72 -0.24 12.17
C VAL A 14 -13.80 -0.10 10.66
N LYS A 15 -14.06 1.10 10.14
CA LYS A 15 -14.17 1.31 8.69
C LYS A 15 -12.86 0.96 7.97
N LYS A 16 -11.73 1.48 8.45
CA LYS A 16 -10.42 1.18 7.88
C LYS A 16 -9.97 -0.24 8.17
N TRP A 17 -10.21 -0.74 9.38
CA TRP A 17 -9.94 -2.14 9.71
C TRP A 17 -10.64 -3.11 8.75
N ASN A 18 -11.97 -3.00 8.62
CA ASN A 18 -12.76 -3.87 7.75
C ASN A 18 -12.38 -3.70 6.28
N TYR A 19 -12.02 -2.48 5.86
CA TYR A 19 -11.52 -2.25 4.51
C TYR A 19 -10.20 -2.98 4.25
N ARG A 20 -9.24 -2.89 5.18
CA ARG A 20 -7.96 -3.60 5.12
C ARG A 20 -8.19 -5.11 5.01
N ARG A 21 -9.03 -5.70 5.88
CA ARG A 21 -9.41 -7.13 5.82
C ARG A 21 -10.03 -7.54 4.48
N LYS A 22 -10.80 -6.64 3.87
CA LYS A 22 -11.44 -6.89 2.56
C LYS A 22 -10.45 -6.83 1.39
N LYS A 23 -9.44 -5.95 1.48
CA LYS A 23 -8.44 -5.71 0.43
C LYS A 23 -7.31 -6.74 0.49
N ILE A 24 -6.87 -7.08 1.70
CA ILE A 24 -5.67 -7.88 1.95
C ILE A 24 -6.04 -9.01 2.92
N GLU A 25 -5.71 -10.24 2.53
CA GLU A 25 -5.96 -11.42 3.34
C GLU A 25 -4.82 -11.67 4.33
N PHE A 26 -5.15 -11.61 5.62
CA PHE A 26 -4.24 -11.96 6.72
C PHE A 26 -5.03 -12.41 7.96
N SER A 27 -4.33 -13.08 8.86
CA SER A 27 -4.81 -13.50 10.19
C SER A 27 -4.23 -12.57 11.25
N PRO A 28 -5.02 -11.67 11.85
CA PRO A 28 -4.52 -10.75 12.86
C PRO A 28 -4.08 -11.49 14.13
N ASP A 29 -2.84 -11.28 14.57
CA ASP A 29 -2.42 -11.61 15.94
C ASP A 29 -2.66 -10.44 16.89
N LEU A 30 -3.68 -10.59 17.73
CA LEU A 30 -4.11 -9.67 18.79
C LEU A 30 -4.10 -10.38 20.16
N SER A 31 -3.24 -11.40 20.31
CA SER A 31 -3.16 -12.22 21.52
C SER A 31 -2.74 -11.41 22.76
N GLY A 32 -3.46 -11.59 23.87
CA GLY A 32 -3.18 -10.90 25.13
C GLY A 32 -3.51 -9.40 25.12
N LEU A 33 -4.08 -8.88 24.03
CA LEU A 33 -4.28 -7.44 23.87
C LEU A 33 -5.39 -6.89 24.76
N ASN A 34 -5.17 -5.74 25.39
CA ASN A 34 -6.24 -4.97 26.03
C ASN A 34 -6.86 -3.97 25.06
N PHE A 35 -8.03 -4.31 24.51
CA PHE A 35 -8.71 -3.49 23.48
C PHE A 35 -9.05 -2.08 23.97
N PHE A 36 -9.35 -1.89 25.25
CA PHE A 36 -9.66 -0.57 25.82
C PHE A 36 -8.49 0.41 25.65
N ALA A 37 -7.25 -0.06 25.71
CA ALA A 37 -6.05 0.77 25.56
C ALA A 37 -5.89 1.35 24.13
N TYR A 38 -6.57 0.76 23.14
CA TYR A 38 -6.52 1.13 21.73
C TYR A 38 -7.69 2.02 21.30
N LEU A 39 -8.62 2.30 22.20
CA LEU A 39 -9.57 3.38 21.99
C LEU A 39 -8.83 4.73 21.97
N PRO A 40 -9.12 5.60 20.97
CA PRO A 40 -8.72 7.00 21.02
C PRO A 40 -9.17 7.63 22.34
N PRO A 41 -8.39 8.56 22.94
CA PRO A 41 -8.74 9.15 24.23
C PRO A 41 -10.15 9.72 24.29
N ASP A 42 -10.61 10.36 23.20
CA ASP A 42 -11.95 10.94 23.08
C ASP A 42 -13.07 9.90 22.91
N PHE A 43 -12.73 8.62 22.75
CA PHE A 43 -13.65 7.47 22.67
C PHE A 43 -13.69 6.63 23.95
N ARG A 44 -13.00 7.01 25.02
CA ARG A 44 -13.00 6.26 26.29
C ARG A 44 -14.18 6.61 27.21
N ASP A 45 -14.82 7.75 26.96
CA ASP A 45 -16.00 8.18 27.71
C ASP A 45 -17.30 7.59 27.12
N SER A 46 -18.24 7.25 27.99
CA SER A 46 -19.60 6.87 27.58
C SER A 46 -20.35 8.10 27.01
N PRO A 47 -21.10 7.98 25.90
CA PRO A 47 -21.45 6.77 25.13
C PRO A 47 -20.60 6.58 23.86
N LYS A 48 -19.36 7.05 23.82
CA LYS A 48 -18.50 6.93 22.64
C LYS A 48 -17.76 5.58 22.64
N THR A 49 -17.36 5.09 23.81
CA THR A 49 -16.80 3.75 24.02
C THR A 49 -17.70 2.67 23.43
N SER A 50 -19.02 2.86 23.57
CA SER A 50 -20.03 1.88 23.20
C SER A 50 -20.27 1.76 21.69
N ARG A 51 -19.53 2.41 20.80
CA ARG A 51 -19.73 2.22 19.34
C ARG A 51 -18.46 2.02 18.55
N TYR A 52 -17.29 2.07 19.18
CA TYR A 52 -16.04 2.13 18.44
C TYR A 52 -15.74 0.83 17.68
N PHE A 53 -16.00 -0.33 18.29
CA PHE A 53 -15.79 -1.66 17.70
C PHE A 53 -17.07 -2.30 17.12
N GLU A 54 -18.15 -1.52 16.98
CA GLU A 54 -19.39 -2.01 16.39
C GLU A 54 -19.18 -2.48 14.94
N GLY A 55 -19.57 -3.71 14.64
CA GLY A 55 -19.43 -4.31 13.31
C GLY A 55 -18.00 -4.65 12.88
N ILE A 56 -17.03 -4.70 13.80
CA ILE A 56 -15.64 -5.04 13.46
C ILE A 56 -15.50 -6.47 12.93
N ASP A 57 -14.67 -6.67 11.92
CA ASP A 57 -14.35 -7.99 11.37
C ASP A 57 -13.02 -8.54 11.93
N LEU A 58 -13.14 -9.33 13.00
CA LEU A 58 -12.06 -10.05 13.67
C LEU A 58 -12.04 -11.54 13.30
N SER A 59 -12.66 -11.92 12.18
CA SER A 59 -12.67 -13.31 11.70
C SER A 59 -11.24 -13.83 11.53
N GLY A 60 -10.95 -15.06 11.96
CA GLY A 60 -9.64 -15.70 11.87
C GLY A 60 -8.53 -15.02 12.69
N ALA A 61 -8.86 -14.08 13.57
CA ALA A 61 -7.88 -13.44 14.43
C ALA A 61 -7.48 -14.35 15.61
N ASN A 62 -6.22 -14.29 16.00
CA ASN A 62 -5.77 -14.79 17.29
C ASN A 62 -6.05 -13.72 18.35
N LEU A 63 -7.06 -13.98 19.18
CA LEU A 63 -7.51 -13.20 20.32
C LEU A 63 -7.29 -13.97 21.64
N SER A 64 -6.45 -15.01 21.63
CA SER A 64 -6.20 -15.81 22.83
C SER A 64 -5.70 -14.91 23.96
N ARG A 65 -6.30 -15.06 25.15
CA ARG A 65 -6.02 -14.25 26.35
C ARG A 65 -6.23 -12.74 26.19
N ALA A 66 -6.84 -12.28 25.10
CA ALA A 66 -7.13 -10.86 24.92
C ALA A 66 -8.17 -10.38 25.93
N ASN A 67 -8.07 -9.12 26.33
CA ASN A 67 -9.06 -8.44 27.15
C ASN A 67 -9.97 -7.56 26.28
N LEU A 68 -11.19 -8.04 26.10
CA LEU A 68 -12.28 -7.37 25.37
C LEU A 68 -13.33 -6.81 26.33
N SER A 69 -13.11 -6.85 27.65
CA SER A 69 -14.16 -6.57 28.64
C SER A 69 -14.67 -5.14 28.64
N GLY A 70 -15.97 -4.97 28.94
CA GLY A 70 -16.63 -3.67 29.05
C GLY A 70 -16.79 -2.92 27.72
N LEU A 71 -16.67 -3.59 26.57
CA LEU A 71 -16.70 -2.97 25.24
C LEU A 71 -17.95 -3.36 24.44
N ASN A 72 -18.23 -2.62 23.37
CA ASN A 72 -19.32 -2.97 22.44
C ASN A 72 -18.77 -3.52 21.12
N PHE A 73 -19.11 -4.79 20.86
CA PHE A 73 -18.86 -5.58 19.66
C PHE A 73 -20.18 -6.01 19.00
N TYR A 74 -21.25 -5.23 19.16
CA TYR A 74 -22.51 -5.43 18.46
C TYR A 74 -22.26 -5.64 16.97
N LYS A 75 -22.83 -6.71 16.39
CA LYS A 75 -22.65 -7.12 14.97
C LYS A 75 -21.22 -7.43 14.54
N ALA A 76 -20.27 -7.61 15.46
CA ALA A 76 -18.91 -7.98 15.11
C ALA A 76 -18.83 -9.41 14.56
N LYS A 77 -17.77 -9.69 13.80
CA LYS A 77 -17.50 -11.01 13.22
C LYS A 77 -16.25 -11.62 13.86
N PHE A 78 -16.39 -12.83 14.37
CA PHE A 78 -15.35 -13.64 15.00
C PHE A 78 -15.23 -15.00 14.31
N GLY A 79 -15.66 -15.11 13.05
CA GLY A 79 -15.65 -16.37 12.30
C GLY A 79 -14.26 -17.02 12.28
N GLY A 80 -14.09 -18.21 12.85
CA GLY A 80 -12.80 -18.90 12.93
C GLY A 80 -11.76 -18.23 13.85
N ALA A 81 -12.15 -17.26 14.67
CA ALA A 81 -11.23 -16.59 15.58
C ALA A 81 -10.84 -17.50 16.76
N ASP A 82 -9.58 -17.42 17.19
CA ASP A 82 -9.13 -18.08 18.41
C ASP A 82 -9.27 -17.12 19.60
N MET A 83 -10.25 -17.35 20.46
CA MET A 83 -10.59 -16.52 21.60
C MET A 83 -10.37 -17.28 22.92
N ALA A 84 -9.53 -18.32 22.92
CA ALA A 84 -9.26 -19.14 24.10
C ALA A 84 -8.74 -18.28 25.27
N GLU A 85 -9.26 -18.54 26.47
CA GLU A 85 -8.88 -17.84 27.71
C GLU A 85 -9.04 -16.30 27.66
N SER A 86 -9.79 -15.76 26.68
CA SER A 86 -10.03 -14.32 26.57
C SER A 86 -11.01 -13.82 27.64
N ASN A 87 -10.95 -12.52 27.95
CA ASN A 87 -11.89 -11.86 28.83
C ASN A 87 -12.92 -11.07 28.03
N LEU A 88 -14.15 -11.58 27.98
CA LEU A 88 -15.31 -11.06 27.26
C LEU A 88 -16.34 -10.41 28.21
N SER A 89 -16.06 -10.38 29.51
CA SER A 89 -17.03 -9.97 30.53
C SER A 89 -17.55 -8.55 30.33
N LEU A 90 -18.78 -8.28 30.79
CA LEU A 90 -19.40 -6.94 30.75
C LEU A 90 -19.54 -6.31 29.34
N SER A 91 -19.36 -7.10 28.29
CA SER A 91 -19.32 -6.60 26.90
C SER A 91 -20.61 -6.93 26.15
N ASN A 92 -20.87 -6.20 25.07
CA ASN A 92 -21.99 -6.46 24.19
C ASN A 92 -21.52 -7.13 22.89
N PHE A 93 -21.92 -8.38 22.68
CA PHE A 93 -21.73 -9.19 21.47
C PHE A 93 -23.08 -9.55 20.81
N SER A 94 -24.13 -8.76 21.06
CA SER A 94 -25.43 -9.02 20.45
C SER A 94 -25.31 -8.98 18.90
N GLU A 95 -25.99 -9.90 18.22
CA GLU A 95 -25.92 -10.10 16.76
C GLU A 95 -24.51 -10.37 16.20
N ALA A 96 -23.54 -10.75 17.04
CA ALA A 96 -22.21 -11.14 16.58
C ALA A 96 -22.19 -12.57 16.00
N ASP A 97 -21.22 -12.82 15.12
CA ASP A 97 -20.99 -14.11 14.47
C ASP A 97 -19.75 -14.80 15.06
N PHE A 98 -19.93 -15.96 15.71
CA PHE A 98 -18.89 -16.80 16.30
C PHE A 98 -18.73 -18.14 15.59
N LYS A 99 -19.15 -18.24 14.32
CA LYS A 99 -19.00 -19.46 13.53
C LYS A 99 -17.55 -19.95 13.54
N ASP A 100 -17.33 -21.24 13.78
CA ASP A 100 -16.02 -21.90 13.82
C ASP A 100 -15.03 -21.29 14.85
N ALA A 101 -15.48 -20.43 15.76
CA ALA A 101 -14.62 -19.77 16.75
C ALA A 101 -14.24 -20.71 17.91
N ASN A 102 -13.10 -20.42 18.55
CA ASN A 102 -12.66 -21.11 19.75
C ASN A 102 -12.82 -20.23 20.99
N LEU A 103 -13.81 -20.51 21.84
CA LEU A 103 -14.08 -19.80 23.10
C LEU A 103 -13.66 -20.62 24.34
N ARG A 104 -12.79 -21.62 24.18
CA ARG A 104 -12.37 -22.50 25.27
C ARG A 104 -11.85 -21.69 26.46
N GLY A 105 -12.44 -21.90 27.63
CA GLY A 105 -12.02 -21.26 28.88
C GLY A 105 -12.20 -19.74 28.92
N ALA A 106 -12.88 -19.13 27.95
CA ALA A 106 -13.09 -17.68 27.96
C ALA A 106 -14.02 -17.25 29.10
N ASN A 107 -13.88 -16.00 29.54
CA ASN A 107 -14.74 -15.39 30.55
C ASN A 107 -15.81 -14.52 29.91
N ALA A 108 -17.07 -14.94 29.91
CA ALA A 108 -18.20 -14.21 29.33
C ALA A 108 -19.20 -13.74 30.40
N GLU A 109 -18.79 -13.64 31.66
CA GLU A 109 -19.66 -13.20 32.76
C GLU A 109 -20.28 -11.81 32.51
N ASN A 110 -21.57 -11.69 32.81
CA ASN A 110 -22.34 -10.43 32.67
C ASN A 110 -22.27 -9.77 31.28
N SER A 111 -22.06 -10.55 30.22
CA SER A 111 -22.02 -10.06 28.84
C SER A 111 -23.34 -10.32 28.10
N PHE A 112 -23.52 -9.67 26.94
CA PHE A 112 -24.74 -9.78 26.13
C PHE A 112 -24.44 -10.46 24.79
N PHE A 113 -25.13 -11.56 24.49
CA PHE A 113 -25.03 -12.34 23.24
C PHE A 113 -26.37 -12.47 22.52
N ARG A 114 -27.31 -11.55 22.77
CA ARG A 114 -28.66 -11.65 22.19
C ARG A 114 -28.60 -11.77 20.66
N ASN A 115 -29.34 -12.72 20.10
CA ASN A 115 -29.39 -12.97 18.65
C ASN A 115 -28.03 -13.21 17.96
N SER A 116 -27.00 -13.60 18.72
CA SER A 116 -25.71 -14.00 18.13
C SER A 116 -25.77 -15.40 17.53
N LEU A 117 -24.79 -15.72 16.67
CA LEU A 117 -24.64 -17.03 16.05
C LEU A 117 -23.42 -17.76 16.60
N PHE A 118 -23.63 -18.97 17.09
CA PHE A 118 -22.57 -19.93 17.42
C PHE A 118 -22.78 -21.17 16.56
N GLU A 119 -21.93 -21.38 15.55
CA GLU A 119 -21.99 -22.57 14.70
C GLU A 119 -20.62 -23.24 14.70
N ASN A 120 -20.55 -24.53 15.03
CA ASN A 120 -19.29 -25.27 15.16
C ASN A 120 -18.29 -24.65 16.17
N THR A 121 -18.80 -23.88 17.14
CA THR A 121 -17.97 -23.17 18.12
C THR A 121 -17.49 -24.10 19.23
N VAL A 122 -16.24 -23.93 19.68
CA VAL A 122 -15.72 -24.60 20.88
C VAL A 122 -16.05 -23.76 22.12
N MET A 123 -16.86 -24.28 23.04
CA MET A 123 -17.33 -23.54 24.24
C MET A 123 -16.95 -24.22 25.56
N ILE A 124 -16.07 -25.22 25.52
CA ILE A 124 -15.62 -25.97 26.70
C ILE A 124 -14.99 -25.03 27.72
N GLY A 125 -15.54 -24.98 28.93
CA GLY A 125 -15.10 -24.13 30.03
C GLY A 125 -15.47 -22.64 29.89
N LEU A 126 -16.37 -22.28 28.98
CA LEU A 126 -16.86 -20.91 28.83
C LEU A 126 -17.70 -20.52 30.06
N ARG A 127 -17.31 -19.44 30.74
CA ARG A 127 -18.06 -18.93 31.91
C ARG A 127 -19.15 -17.97 31.47
N LEU A 128 -20.41 -18.29 31.79
CA LEU A 128 -21.61 -17.56 31.34
C LEU A 128 -22.45 -17.00 32.51
N ASP A 129 -21.87 -16.86 33.71
CA ASP A 129 -22.63 -16.38 34.87
C ASP A 129 -23.12 -14.95 34.63
N GLY A 130 -24.45 -14.76 34.71
CA GLY A 130 -25.10 -13.48 34.42
C GLY A 130 -25.11 -13.06 32.95
N ALA A 131 -24.63 -13.90 32.02
CA ALA A 131 -24.67 -13.60 30.60
C ALA A 131 -26.11 -13.68 30.04
N ASP A 132 -26.40 -12.85 29.04
CA ASP A 132 -27.67 -12.87 28.32
C ASP A 132 -27.49 -13.46 26.92
N VAL A 133 -27.85 -14.73 26.77
CA VAL A 133 -27.82 -15.47 25.49
C VAL A 133 -29.20 -15.55 24.82
N GLY A 134 -30.15 -14.69 25.21
CA GLY A 134 -31.52 -14.74 24.72
C GLY A 134 -31.62 -14.62 23.19
N GLY A 135 -32.23 -15.64 22.56
CA GLY A 135 -32.39 -15.68 21.11
C GLY A 135 -31.10 -15.95 20.33
N ALA A 136 -29.98 -16.24 21.00
CA ALA A 136 -28.78 -16.74 20.35
C ALA A 136 -29.07 -18.09 19.67
N ILE A 137 -28.55 -18.26 18.46
CA ILE A 137 -28.68 -19.48 17.66
C ILE A 137 -27.40 -20.28 17.84
N ILE A 138 -27.52 -21.50 18.38
CA ILE A 138 -26.40 -22.36 18.73
C ILE A 138 -26.52 -23.67 17.96
N ILE A 139 -25.57 -23.96 17.07
CA ILE A 139 -25.61 -25.09 16.14
C ILE A 139 -24.28 -25.85 16.23
N SER A 140 -24.35 -27.18 16.41
CA SER A 140 -23.17 -28.06 16.32
C SER A 140 -21.98 -27.66 17.22
N ILE A 141 -22.23 -27.20 18.46
CA ILE A 141 -21.14 -26.76 19.35
C ILE A 141 -20.38 -27.92 20.01
N GLN A 142 -19.14 -27.64 20.44
CA GLN A 142 -18.39 -28.51 21.35
C GLN A 142 -18.50 -27.97 22.78
N ALA A 143 -19.29 -28.64 23.60
CA ALA A 143 -19.47 -28.35 25.03
C ALA A 143 -19.89 -29.63 25.78
N SER A 144 -19.74 -29.62 27.10
CA SER A 144 -20.29 -30.65 27.98
C SER A 144 -21.81 -30.57 28.08
N GLU A 145 -22.46 -31.67 28.47
CA GLU A 145 -23.91 -31.73 28.61
C GLU A 145 -24.43 -30.70 29.63
N SER A 146 -23.71 -30.48 30.73
CA SER A 146 -24.05 -29.47 31.74
C SER A 146 -24.01 -28.05 31.18
N GLU A 147 -23.05 -27.74 30.31
CA GLU A 147 -22.94 -26.42 29.66
C GLU A 147 -24.10 -26.20 28.67
N ILE A 148 -24.46 -27.23 27.91
CA ILE A 148 -25.63 -27.20 27.00
C ILE A 148 -26.92 -26.97 27.78
N GLN A 149 -27.11 -27.62 28.93
CA GLN A 149 -28.27 -27.41 29.79
C GLN A 149 -28.33 -25.98 30.33
N GLY A 150 -27.18 -25.41 30.72
CA GLY A 150 -27.06 -24.01 31.14
C GLY A 150 -27.50 -23.03 30.04
N LEU A 151 -27.03 -23.23 28.80
CA LEU A 151 -27.42 -22.41 27.65
C LEU A 151 -28.94 -22.45 27.40
N ARG A 152 -29.54 -23.64 27.45
CA ARG A 152 -31.00 -23.80 27.30
C ARG A 152 -31.78 -23.11 28.42
N ALA A 153 -31.31 -23.20 29.67
CA ALA A 153 -31.93 -22.52 30.80
C ALA A 153 -31.94 -20.99 30.64
N GLN A 154 -30.95 -20.44 29.93
CA GLN A 154 -30.83 -19.01 29.62
C GLN A 154 -31.53 -18.60 28.30
N ARG A 155 -32.43 -19.43 27.75
CA ARG A 155 -33.23 -19.16 26.53
C ARG A 155 -32.41 -19.03 25.24
N ALA A 156 -31.28 -19.72 25.15
CA ALA A 156 -30.62 -19.94 23.85
C ALA A 156 -31.32 -21.05 23.05
N ASP A 157 -31.42 -20.88 21.74
CA ASP A 157 -31.95 -21.88 20.83
C ASP A 157 -30.80 -22.82 20.39
N VAL A 158 -30.72 -24.00 21.01
CA VAL A 158 -29.65 -24.99 20.77
C VAL A 158 -30.10 -26.13 19.86
N PHE A 159 -29.39 -26.32 18.76
CA PHE A 159 -29.64 -27.32 17.72
C PHE A 159 -28.44 -28.25 17.56
N ALA A 160 -28.71 -29.54 17.37
CA ALA A 160 -27.64 -30.53 17.23
C ALA A 160 -26.90 -30.42 15.89
N SER A 161 -27.57 -29.89 14.86
CA SER A 161 -27.00 -29.72 13.53
C SER A 161 -27.71 -28.60 12.75
N ARG A 162 -27.10 -28.15 11.66
CA ARG A 162 -27.73 -27.19 10.74
C ARG A 162 -29.03 -27.75 10.14
N SER A 163 -29.11 -29.06 9.91
CA SER A 163 -30.33 -29.71 9.42
C SER A 163 -31.48 -29.64 10.44
N ASP A 164 -31.18 -29.84 11.74
CA ASP A 164 -32.16 -29.69 12.83
C ASP A 164 -32.69 -28.24 12.90
N TYR A 165 -31.78 -27.26 12.84
CA TYR A 165 -32.15 -25.84 12.76
C TYR A 165 -33.09 -25.53 11.59
N LEU A 166 -32.70 -25.88 10.36
CA LEU A 166 -33.50 -25.62 9.16
C LEU A 166 -34.87 -26.31 9.22
N SER A 167 -34.93 -27.55 9.74
CA SER A 167 -36.20 -28.26 9.87
C SER A 167 -37.19 -27.54 10.81
N ARG A 168 -36.70 -26.98 11.92
CA ARG A 168 -37.52 -26.27 12.89
C ARG A 168 -37.93 -24.88 12.42
N GLU A 169 -37.06 -24.17 11.69
CA GLU A 169 -37.45 -22.88 11.09
C GLU A 169 -38.58 -23.05 10.09
N VAL A 170 -38.47 -24.02 9.18
CA VAL A 170 -39.50 -24.36 8.18
C VAL A 170 -40.84 -24.69 8.87
N ILE A 171 -40.81 -25.44 9.97
CA ILE A 171 -42.03 -25.77 10.74
C ILE A 171 -42.59 -24.56 11.49
N SER A 172 -41.73 -23.66 11.99
CA SER A 172 -42.15 -22.53 12.80
C SER A 172 -42.78 -21.37 12.01
N GLY A 173 -42.70 -21.38 10.67
CA GLY A 173 -43.23 -20.32 9.82
C GLY A 173 -42.63 -18.93 10.10
N ARG A 174 -41.49 -18.84 10.80
CA ARG A 174 -40.80 -17.58 11.03
C ARG A 174 -40.09 -17.20 9.73
N ASP A 175 -40.61 -16.18 9.04
CA ASP A 175 -39.86 -15.40 8.06
C ASP A 175 -38.76 -14.58 8.77
N ARG A 176 -37.79 -15.27 9.38
CA ARG A 176 -36.50 -14.63 9.64
C ARG A 176 -35.79 -14.60 8.30
N ASP A 177 -35.43 -13.40 7.86
CA ASP A 177 -34.73 -13.17 6.62
C ASP A 177 -33.46 -14.03 6.59
N THR A 178 -33.52 -15.21 5.95
CA THR A 178 -32.39 -16.14 5.81
C THR A 178 -31.25 -15.52 4.99
N SER A 179 -31.45 -14.31 4.47
CA SER A 179 -30.41 -13.50 3.81
C SER A 179 -29.28 -13.06 4.74
N THR A 180 -29.49 -12.94 6.07
CA THR A 180 -28.39 -12.72 7.04
C THR A 180 -27.45 -13.92 7.13
N PHE A 181 -27.89 -15.09 6.69
CA PHE A 181 -27.20 -16.38 6.86
C PHE A 181 -26.78 -17.04 5.55
N ARG A 182 -26.80 -16.29 4.43
CA ARG A 182 -26.11 -16.73 3.21
C ARG A 182 -24.67 -17.04 3.60
N GLU A 183 -24.25 -18.29 3.36
CA GLU A 183 -22.84 -18.67 3.39
C GLU A 183 -22.03 -17.55 2.76
N MET A 184 -21.24 -16.83 3.56
CA MET A 184 -19.97 -16.34 3.05
C MET A 184 -19.23 -17.62 2.71
N LYS A 185 -19.40 -18.08 1.46
CA LYS A 185 -18.48 -19.04 0.86
C LYS A 185 -17.10 -18.58 1.29
N PRO A 186 -16.18 -19.48 1.70
CA PRO A 186 -14.78 -19.09 1.77
C PRO A 186 -14.54 -18.35 0.46
N GLN A 187 -14.06 -17.10 0.54
CA GLN A 187 -13.60 -16.40 -0.64
C GLN A 187 -12.39 -17.20 -1.09
N GLY A 188 -12.64 -18.36 -1.73
CA GLY A 188 -11.69 -19.01 -2.60
C GLY A 188 -11.18 -17.90 -3.47
N SER A 189 -9.86 -17.83 -3.54
CA SER A 189 -8.98 -16.83 -4.14
C SER A 189 -9.41 -16.35 -5.52
N THR A 190 -10.61 -15.77 -5.61
CA THR A 190 -11.06 -15.00 -6.73
C THR A 190 -10.33 -13.69 -6.56
N VAL A 191 -9.17 -13.61 -7.21
CA VAL A 191 -8.50 -12.37 -7.58
C VAL A 191 -9.58 -11.33 -7.81
N LYS A 192 -9.80 -10.46 -6.82
CA LYS A 192 -10.80 -9.39 -6.92
C LYS A 192 -10.29 -8.52 -8.05
N LYS A 193 -10.91 -8.61 -9.23
CA LYS A 193 -10.74 -7.61 -10.27
C LYS A 193 -10.96 -6.27 -9.59
N THR A 194 -9.91 -5.47 -9.48
CA THR A 194 -10.05 -4.07 -9.09
C THR A 194 -11.19 -3.50 -9.93
N ARG A 195 -12.17 -2.83 -9.30
CA ARG A 195 -13.16 -2.04 -10.05
C ARG A 195 -12.33 -1.24 -11.05
N LYS A 196 -12.66 -1.29 -12.35
CA LYS A 196 -11.84 -0.88 -13.51
C LYS A 196 -11.13 0.49 -13.44
N ASN A 197 -11.36 1.26 -12.38
CA ASN A 197 -10.91 2.63 -12.16
C ASN A 197 -10.00 2.76 -10.91
N ARG A 198 -9.39 1.67 -10.39
CA ARG A 198 -8.46 1.73 -9.24
C ARG A 198 -7.10 1.16 -9.59
N TYR A 199 -6.04 1.87 -9.22
CA TYR A 199 -4.65 1.50 -9.43
C TYR A 199 -3.91 1.47 -8.08
N ASP A 200 -3.28 0.35 -7.77
CA ASP A 200 -2.50 0.18 -6.54
C ASP A 200 -1.08 0.75 -6.72
N VAL A 201 -0.64 1.55 -5.75
CA VAL A 201 0.74 2.02 -5.59
C VAL A 201 1.31 1.43 -4.30
N PHE A 202 2.31 0.57 -4.43
CA PHE A 202 3.04 0.00 -3.29
C PHE A 202 4.10 0.97 -2.84
N PHE A 203 3.94 1.57 -1.66
CA PHE A 203 4.87 2.57 -1.18
C PHE A 203 5.78 2.03 -0.08
N ALA A 204 7.01 2.51 -0.11
CA ALA A 204 7.93 2.59 1.01
C ALA A 204 8.27 4.06 1.23
N THR A 205 8.29 4.51 2.48
CA THR A 205 8.59 5.91 2.80
C THR A 205 9.33 6.04 4.12
N ASN A 206 10.34 6.88 4.15
CA ASN A 206 11.02 7.32 5.38
C ASN A 206 10.55 8.73 5.79
N ARG A 207 9.32 9.10 5.41
CA ARG A 207 8.63 10.29 5.91
C ARG A 207 7.98 9.99 7.25
N GLY A 208 7.87 11.00 8.11
CA GLY A 208 7.15 10.91 9.38
C GLY A 208 5.65 10.68 9.17
N PRO A 209 5.04 9.65 9.80
CA PRO A 209 3.60 9.40 9.68
C PRO A 209 2.78 10.52 10.32
N LEU A 210 1.66 10.86 9.69
CA LEU A 210 0.71 11.85 10.18
C LEU A 210 -0.54 11.12 10.69
N TYR A 211 -0.89 11.36 11.95
CA TYR A 211 -2.06 10.78 12.58
C TYR A 211 -3.10 11.85 12.91
N ASN A 212 -4.37 11.55 12.64
CA ASN A 212 -5.51 12.33 13.10
C ASN A 212 -6.43 11.42 13.91
N ARG A 213 -6.59 11.69 15.21
CA ARG A 213 -7.41 10.87 16.13
C ARG A 213 -7.08 9.36 16.09
N GLY A 214 -5.80 9.01 15.96
CA GLY A 214 -5.33 7.62 15.90
C GLY A 214 -5.36 7.00 14.49
N GLU A 215 -5.96 7.67 13.52
CA GLU A 215 -5.99 7.25 12.13
C GLU A 215 -4.76 7.75 11.38
N LEU A 216 -4.03 6.86 10.68
CA LEU A 216 -2.99 7.28 9.73
C LEU A 216 -3.64 8.00 8.54
N THR A 217 -3.37 9.29 8.38
CA THR A 217 -3.93 10.13 7.31
C THR A 217 -2.96 10.43 6.20
N GLY A 218 -1.66 10.24 6.42
CA GLY A 218 -0.64 10.50 5.40
C GLY A 218 0.77 10.48 5.98
N PHE A 219 1.70 11.06 5.23
CA PHE A 219 3.09 11.20 5.62
C PHE A 219 3.58 12.62 5.35
N GLY A 220 4.33 13.17 6.30
CA GLY A 220 4.79 14.56 6.29
C GLY A 220 6.14 14.78 5.57
N GLY A 221 6.75 15.92 5.85
CA GLY A 221 8.08 16.30 5.33
C GLY A 221 9.22 16.10 6.34
N GLU A 222 8.97 15.43 7.47
CA GLU A 222 10.01 15.13 8.46
C GLU A 222 10.60 13.74 8.20
N LEU A 223 11.90 13.58 8.46
CA LEU A 223 12.61 12.31 8.29
C LEU A 223 12.27 11.36 9.45
N ALA A 224 11.76 10.18 9.12
CA ALA A 224 11.56 9.09 10.07
C ALA A 224 12.83 8.23 10.20
N LYS A 225 12.95 7.51 11.32
CA LYS A 225 14.05 6.58 11.56
C LYS A 225 13.90 5.26 10.80
N GLU A 226 12.66 4.85 10.56
CA GLU A 226 12.29 3.56 9.99
C GLU A 226 11.47 3.76 8.71
N ILE A 227 11.50 2.77 7.83
CA ILE A 227 10.67 2.76 6.62
C ILE A 227 9.25 2.32 6.98
N SER A 228 8.27 3.10 6.56
CA SER A 228 6.87 2.72 6.56
C SER A 228 6.47 2.12 5.22
N HIS A 229 5.74 1.01 5.26
CA HIS A 229 5.25 0.29 4.09
C HIS A 229 3.73 0.36 3.98
N GLY A 230 3.22 0.22 2.77
CA GLY A 230 1.79 0.10 2.56
C GLY A 230 1.35 0.16 1.11
N VAL A 231 0.04 0.26 0.91
CA VAL A 231 -0.56 0.45 -0.40
C VAL A 231 -1.47 1.67 -0.39
N CYS A 232 -1.34 2.47 -1.44
CA CYS A 232 -2.29 3.51 -1.78
C CYS A 232 -3.16 3.04 -2.96
N GLU A 233 -4.48 3.20 -2.84
CA GLU A 233 -5.39 3.01 -3.96
C GLU A 233 -5.72 4.36 -4.59
N VAL A 234 -5.38 4.49 -5.87
CA VAL A 234 -5.64 5.69 -6.65
C VAL A 234 -6.78 5.43 -7.62
N ILE A 235 -7.77 6.31 -7.61
CA ILE A 235 -8.83 6.31 -8.61
C ILE A 235 -8.29 6.92 -9.90
N VAL A 236 -8.35 6.17 -10.99
CA VAL A 236 -8.05 6.63 -12.35
C VAL A 236 -9.38 6.78 -13.10
N PRO A 237 -9.79 8.00 -13.48
CA PRO A 237 -11.06 8.23 -14.16
C PRO A 237 -11.03 7.74 -15.62
N GLU A 238 -12.20 7.44 -16.19
CA GLU A 238 -12.31 7.02 -17.60
C GLU A 238 -11.83 8.09 -18.58
N GLY A 239 -11.97 9.37 -18.21
CA GLY A 239 -11.49 10.52 -18.98
C GLY A 239 -10.03 10.89 -18.75
N HIS A 240 -9.25 10.05 -18.06
CA HIS A 240 -7.83 10.28 -17.78
C HIS A 240 -7.04 10.52 -19.08
N ARG A 241 -6.15 11.51 -19.05
CA ARG A 241 -5.28 11.86 -20.18
C ARG A 241 -3.87 11.42 -19.86
N ILE A 242 -3.26 10.69 -20.81
CA ILE A 242 -1.87 10.27 -20.72
C ILE A 242 -1.00 11.46 -20.35
N GLY A 243 -0.25 11.30 -19.27
CA GLY A 243 0.70 12.28 -18.79
C GLY A 243 0.16 13.44 -17.96
N SER A 244 -1.11 13.37 -17.56
CA SER A 244 -1.75 14.39 -16.73
C SER A 244 -2.17 13.84 -15.37
N LEU A 245 -2.10 14.65 -14.30
CA LEU A 245 -2.85 14.36 -13.08
C LEU A 245 -4.31 14.84 -13.15
N GLY A 246 -4.71 15.39 -14.29
CA GLY A 246 -6.01 15.94 -14.63
C GLY A 246 -6.03 17.47 -14.72
N SER A 247 -7.12 17.99 -15.25
CA SER A 247 -7.25 19.39 -15.64
C SER A 247 -7.47 20.32 -14.43
N PRO A 248 -7.06 21.61 -14.53
CA PRO A 248 -7.41 22.62 -13.55
C PRO A 248 -8.92 22.75 -13.33
N LEU A 249 -9.32 23.22 -12.14
CA LEU A 249 -10.71 23.27 -11.70
C LEU A 249 -11.64 24.01 -12.67
N TRP A 250 -11.17 25.11 -13.26
CA TRP A 250 -11.94 25.92 -14.21
C TRP A 250 -12.28 25.16 -15.50
N LYS A 251 -11.34 24.40 -16.08
CA LYS A 251 -11.60 23.55 -17.26
C LYS A 251 -12.60 22.44 -16.97
N ARG A 252 -12.56 21.88 -15.75
CA ARG A 252 -13.48 20.83 -15.30
C ARG A 252 -14.91 21.32 -15.10
N LEU A 253 -15.07 22.53 -14.55
CA LEU A 253 -16.39 23.16 -14.40
C LEU A 253 -17.06 23.43 -15.75
N ILE A 254 -16.27 23.76 -16.78
CA ILE A 254 -16.76 23.96 -18.16
C ILE A 254 -17.14 22.62 -18.80
N ASN A 255 -16.29 21.59 -18.69
CA ASN A 255 -16.46 20.34 -19.42
C ASN A 255 -17.35 19.30 -18.70
N ARG A 256 -17.74 19.56 -17.44
CA ARG A 256 -18.55 18.65 -16.58
C ARG A 256 -18.01 17.20 -16.51
N GLN A 257 -16.72 17.01 -16.74
CA GLN A 257 -16.03 15.72 -16.66
C GLN A 257 -14.84 15.84 -15.71
N ASP A 258 -14.65 14.82 -14.85
CA ASP A 258 -13.49 14.75 -13.97
C ASP A 258 -12.45 13.80 -14.54
N ASP A 259 -11.30 14.34 -14.92
CA ASP A 259 -10.14 13.64 -15.48
C ASP A 259 -9.01 13.48 -14.45
N ARG A 260 -9.23 13.86 -13.19
CA ARG A 260 -8.19 13.82 -12.15
C ARG A 260 -8.04 12.48 -11.46
N LEU A 261 -6.78 12.08 -11.28
CA LEU A 261 -6.42 11.03 -10.36
C LEU A 261 -6.69 11.50 -8.93
N ARG A 262 -7.14 10.57 -8.07
CA ARG A 262 -7.43 10.87 -6.66
C ARG A 262 -6.97 9.74 -5.77
N LEU A 263 -6.29 10.06 -4.67
CA LEU A 263 -6.02 9.10 -3.62
C LEU A 263 -7.35 8.76 -2.94
N ASP A 264 -7.66 7.48 -2.85
CA ASP A 264 -8.92 7.01 -2.28
C ASP A 264 -8.71 6.29 -0.95
N HIS A 265 -7.72 5.40 -0.87
CA HIS A 265 -7.34 4.76 0.40
C HIS A 265 -5.83 4.76 0.59
N LEU A 266 -5.40 4.98 1.83
CA LEU A 266 -4.05 4.75 2.34
C LEU A 266 -4.15 3.61 3.36
N ILE A 267 -3.41 2.53 3.11
CA ILE A 267 -3.38 1.34 3.97
C ILE A 267 -1.94 1.06 4.37
N SER A 268 -1.61 1.28 5.64
CA SER A 268 -0.36 0.83 6.25
C SER A 268 -0.31 -0.69 6.36
N LEU A 269 0.89 -1.25 6.14
CA LEU A 269 1.19 -2.67 6.23
C LEU A 269 2.52 -2.86 6.95
N ASP A 270 2.63 -3.91 7.74
CA ASP A 270 3.93 -4.43 8.17
C ASP A 270 4.70 -4.97 6.95
N ALA A 271 6.01 -5.14 7.09
CA ALA A 271 6.88 -5.52 5.99
C ALA A 271 6.51 -6.89 5.38
N ASP A 272 6.15 -7.86 6.21
CA ASP A 272 5.81 -9.22 5.75
C ASP A 272 4.53 -9.21 4.92
N LEU A 273 3.50 -8.53 5.41
CA LEU A 273 2.23 -8.39 4.72
C LEU A 273 2.36 -7.55 3.44
N PHE A 274 3.15 -6.48 3.48
CA PHE A 274 3.48 -5.66 2.31
C PHE A 274 4.07 -6.51 1.19
N TRP A 275 5.17 -7.24 1.47
CA TRP A 275 5.83 -8.04 0.45
C TRP A 275 4.98 -9.23 -0.01
N ARG A 276 4.18 -9.83 0.87
CA ARG A 276 3.18 -10.83 0.47
C ARG A 276 2.18 -10.23 -0.52
N TYR A 277 1.63 -9.05 -0.23
CA TYR A 277 0.66 -8.40 -1.10
C TYR A 277 1.26 -8.02 -2.47
N VAL A 278 2.51 -7.54 -2.50
CA VAL A 278 3.24 -7.29 -3.75
C VAL A 278 3.38 -8.58 -4.58
N ARG A 279 3.79 -9.69 -3.96
CA ARG A 279 3.94 -10.99 -4.65
C ARG A 279 2.60 -11.54 -5.16
N ASP A 280 1.56 -11.48 -4.35
CA ASP A 280 0.24 -11.99 -4.72
C ASP A 280 -0.39 -11.16 -5.85
N THR A 281 -0.19 -9.83 -5.82
CA THR A 281 -0.59 -8.95 -6.94
C THR A 281 0.16 -9.33 -8.21
N ALA A 282 1.49 -9.49 -8.16
CA ALA A 282 2.29 -9.88 -9.31
C ALA A 282 1.89 -11.24 -9.90
N ARG A 283 1.54 -12.22 -9.05
CA ARG A 283 1.04 -13.55 -9.48
C ARG A 283 -0.33 -13.49 -10.14
N SER A 284 -1.16 -12.51 -9.76
CA SER A 284 -2.50 -12.34 -10.31
C SER A 284 -2.55 -11.61 -11.66
N MET A 285 -1.46 -10.92 -12.03
CA MET A 285 -1.37 -10.20 -13.29
C MET A 285 -1.29 -11.15 -14.49
N LYS A 286 -2.00 -10.81 -15.57
CA LYS A 286 -1.98 -11.57 -16.84
C LYS A 286 -0.58 -11.59 -17.45
N ASP A 287 0.06 -10.42 -17.49
CA ASP A 287 1.42 -10.26 -18.00
C ASP A 287 2.37 -10.07 -16.81
N ARG A 288 3.30 -11.01 -16.61
CA ARG A 288 4.30 -10.92 -15.54
C ARG A 288 5.34 -9.87 -15.88
N THR A 289 5.13 -8.65 -15.40
CA THR A 289 6.10 -7.55 -15.49
C THR A 289 7.08 -7.58 -14.32
N HIS A 290 8.27 -7.05 -14.55
CA HIS A 290 9.19 -6.72 -13.44
C HIS A 290 8.57 -5.62 -12.58
N LEU A 291 8.70 -5.71 -11.26
CA LEU A 291 8.32 -4.62 -10.35
C LEU A 291 9.08 -3.36 -10.77
N THR A 292 8.37 -2.27 -10.99
CA THR A 292 8.97 -0.97 -11.33
C THR A 292 8.81 -0.03 -10.14
N ILE A 293 9.92 0.47 -9.61
CA ILE A 293 9.96 1.41 -8.49
C ILE A 293 10.15 2.83 -9.03
N PHE A 294 9.26 3.74 -8.65
CA PHE A 294 9.40 5.17 -8.90
C PHE A 294 9.99 5.90 -7.70
N ILE A 295 10.87 6.86 -7.97
CA ILE A 295 11.46 7.77 -6.97
C ILE A 295 11.20 9.20 -7.46
N HIS A 296 10.41 9.94 -6.69
CA HIS A 296 10.01 11.31 -7.06
C HIS A 296 11.15 12.33 -6.86
N GLY A 297 10.97 13.51 -7.44
CA GLY A 297 11.90 14.64 -7.36
C GLY A 297 11.66 15.58 -6.18
N PHE A 298 12.27 16.76 -6.25
CA PHE A 298 12.13 17.86 -5.30
C PHE A 298 10.69 18.38 -5.20
N ASN A 299 10.35 19.05 -4.09
CA ASN A 299 9.08 19.77 -3.92
C ASN A 299 7.82 18.92 -4.15
N THR A 300 7.88 17.64 -3.84
CA THR A 300 6.75 16.71 -3.99
C THR A 300 6.26 16.27 -2.60
N ASP A 301 4.99 16.41 -2.28
CA ASP A 301 4.45 15.82 -1.04
C ASP A 301 4.13 14.32 -1.23
N PHE A 302 3.71 13.63 -0.17
CA PHE A 302 3.44 12.19 -0.25
C PHE A 302 2.27 11.87 -1.21
N GLU A 303 1.20 12.67 -1.18
CA GLU A 303 0.03 12.42 -2.03
C GLU A 303 0.37 12.65 -3.50
N GLU A 304 1.07 13.73 -3.84
CA GLU A 304 1.54 13.99 -5.19
C GLU A 304 2.46 12.87 -5.67
N ALA A 305 3.39 12.40 -4.85
CA ALA A 305 4.27 11.28 -5.20
C ALA A 305 3.48 10.00 -5.54
N VAL A 306 2.43 9.71 -4.77
CA VAL A 306 1.52 8.58 -5.01
C VAL A 306 0.75 8.75 -6.32
N LEU A 307 0.15 9.93 -6.56
CA LEU A 307 -0.61 10.22 -7.77
C LEU A 307 0.27 10.15 -9.02
N ARG A 308 1.50 10.68 -8.95
CA ARG A 308 2.49 10.60 -10.04
C ARG A 308 2.91 9.16 -10.32
N SER A 309 3.15 8.37 -9.27
CA SER A 309 3.45 6.94 -9.43
C SER A 309 2.29 6.19 -10.10
N ALA A 310 1.06 6.38 -9.62
CA ALA A 310 -0.12 5.78 -10.24
C ALA A 310 -0.28 6.18 -11.72
N GLN A 311 -0.08 7.45 -12.03
CA GLN A 311 -0.16 7.99 -13.40
C GLN A 311 0.88 7.33 -14.31
N ILE A 312 2.16 7.29 -13.92
CA ILE A 312 3.22 6.66 -14.71
C ILE A 312 2.94 5.17 -14.91
N GLY A 313 2.57 4.46 -13.84
CA GLY A 313 2.32 3.02 -13.90
C GLY A 313 1.12 2.65 -14.78
N TYR A 314 0.05 3.44 -14.68
CA TYR A 314 -1.15 3.29 -15.50
C TYR A 314 -0.86 3.61 -16.99
N ASP A 315 -0.21 4.73 -17.27
CA ASP A 315 0.08 5.19 -18.64
C ASP A 315 1.06 4.27 -19.37
N LEU A 316 2.00 3.65 -18.65
CA LEU A 316 2.92 2.64 -19.19
C LEU A 316 2.28 1.25 -19.32
N GLY A 317 1.04 1.04 -18.87
CA GLY A 317 0.39 -0.27 -18.91
C GLY A 317 1.18 -1.34 -18.14
N LEU A 318 1.71 -1.00 -16.96
CA LEU A 318 2.49 -1.92 -16.13
C LEU A 318 1.63 -3.00 -15.44
N GLY A 319 0.30 -2.91 -15.53
CA GLY A 319 -0.64 -3.79 -14.85
C GLY A 319 -1.17 -3.13 -13.58
N GLN A 320 -1.02 -3.79 -12.44
CA GLN A 320 -1.32 -3.24 -11.12
C GLN A 320 -0.04 -3.23 -10.28
N GLY A 321 0.13 -2.22 -9.42
CA GLY A 321 1.18 -2.27 -8.40
C GLY A 321 2.51 -1.67 -8.81
N MET A 322 2.53 -0.36 -9.11
CA MET A 322 3.80 0.35 -9.24
C MET A 322 4.42 0.55 -7.84
N GLY A 323 5.71 0.29 -7.70
CA GLY A 323 6.46 0.62 -6.49
C GLY A 323 6.72 2.12 -6.40
N LEU A 324 6.69 2.69 -5.21
CA LEU A 324 7.05 4.07 -4.92
C LEU A 324 7.98 4.10 -3.73
N PHE A 325 9.13 4.76 -3.87
CA PHE A 325 9.88 5.24 -2.72
C PHE A 325 9.67 6.74 -2.55
N SER A 326 9.06 7.13 -1.42
CA SER A 326 8.79 8.54 -1.12
C SER A 326 9.69 9.03 0.00
N TRP A 327 10.61 9.94 -0.32
CA TRP A 327 11.53 10.57 0.61
C TRP A 327 11.01 11.95 1.05
N PRO A 328 11.38 12.49 2.22
CA PRO A 328 10.79 13.71 2.78
C PRO A 328 11.23 15.00 2.06
N SER A 329 10.68 15.26 0.86
CA SER A 329 10.69 16.60 0.26
C SER A 329 9.57 17.45 0.86
N LYS A 330 9.88 18.69 1.23
CA LYS A 330 8.99 19.56 2.02
C LYS A 330 7.90 20.28 1.21
N GLY A 331 7.71 19.95 -0.08
CA GLY A 331 6.65 20.52 -0.92
C GLY A 331 6.68 22.06 -1.00
N SER A 332 7.82 22.67 -0.69
CA SER A 332 8.02 24.12 -0.77
C SER A 332 9.33 24.49 -1.46
N PRO A 333 9.33 25.43 -2.43
CA PRO A 333 10.52 25.86 -3.16
C PRO A 333 11.58 26.55 -2.26
N PHE A 334 11.18 27.10 -1.10
CA PHE A 334 12.07 27.84 -0.20
C PHE A 334 12.97 26.97 0.68
N LYS A 335 12.90 25.64 0.58
CA LYS A 335 13.63 24.70 1.47
C LYS A 335 14.58 23.76 0.72
N TYR A 336 15.08 24.21 -0.43
CA TYR A 336 15.92 23.41 -1.33
C TYR A 336 17.07 22.64 -0.63
N THR A 337 17.86 23.30 0.21
CA THR A 337 19.01 22.67 0.91
C THR A 337 18.60 21.62 1.94
N VAL A 338 17.40 21.76 2.53
CA VAL A 338 16.85 20.78 3.47
C VAL A 338 16.39 19.53 2.73
N ASP A 339 15.75 19.71 1.57
CA ASP A 339 15.35 18.61 0.70
C ASP A 339 16.58 17.86 0.16
N GLU A 340 17.67 18.56 -0.17
CA GLU A 340 18.93 17.95 -0.59
C GLU A 340 19.53 17.07 0.51
N ALA A 341 19.65 17.59 1.74
CA ALA A 341 20.13 16.81 2.89
C ALA A 341 19.21 15.61 3.18
N SER A 342 17.91 15.79 3.02
CA SER A 342 16.91 14.73 3.18
C SER A 342 17.03 13.65 2.12
N ALA A 343 17.24 14.01 0.86
CA ALA A 343 17.47 13.06 -0.24
C ALA A 343 18.76 12.26 -0.02
N GLU A 344 19.83 12.92 0.43
CA GLU A 344 21.11 12.26 0.74
C GLU A 344 20.98 11.29 1.92
N ALA A 345 20.27 11.67 2.98
CA ALA A 345 19.99 10.76 4.10
C ALA A 345 19.09 9.58 3.69
N SER A 346 18.15 9.81 2.76
CA SER A 346 17.19 8.81 2.31
C SER A 346 17.79 7.69 1.46
N LYS A 347 19.02 7.86 0.95
CA LYS A 347 19.69 6.86 0.12
C LYS A 347 19.87 5.51 0.82
N TYR A 348 20.04 5.51 2.14
CA TYR A 348 20.22 4.28 2.93
C TYR A 348 18.92 3.47 2.99
N HIS A 349 17.80 4.14 3.26
CA HIS A 349 16.47 3.51 3.24
C HIS A 349 16.05 3.10 1.82
N LEU A 350 16.41 3.88 0.80
CA LEU A 350 16.18 3.46 -0.58
C LEU A 350 17.01 2.22 -0.94
N ALA A 351 18.27 2.13 -0.49
CA ALA A 351 19.11 0.96 -0.70
C ALA A 351 18.54 -0.29 -0.03
N GLU A 352 18.04 -0.16 1.20
CA GLU A 352 17.30 -1.21 1.90
C GLU A 352 16.08 -1.66 1.11
N PHE A 353 15.21 -0.73 0.71
CA PHE A 353 14.00 -1.04 -0.05
C PHE A 353 14.29 -1.69 -1.41
N ILE A 354 15.28 -1.21 -2.16
CA ILE A 354 15.72 -1.85 -3.42
C ILE A 354 16.27 -3.26 -3.15
N GLY A 355 17.00 -3.44 -2.05
CA GLY A 355 17.51 -4.72 -1.59
C GLY A 355 16.40 -5.75 -1.42
N GLU A 356 15.42 -5.39 -0.59
CA GLU A 356 14.24 -6.23 -0.33
C GLU A 356 13.43 -6.47 -1.61
N ALA A 357 13.18 -5.44 -2.42
CA ALA A 357 12.47 -5.57 -3.69
C ALA A 357 13.14 -6.57 -4.63
N ALA A 358 14.47 -6.61 -4.65
CA ALA A 358 15.22 -7.55 -5.49
C ALA A 358 15.14 -9.00 -4.98
N GLU A 359 14.92 -9.20 -3.69
CA GLU A 359 14.69 -10.52 -3.08
C GLU A 359 13.24 -10.97 -3.28
N GLN A 360 12.30 -10.04 -3.20
CA GLN A 360 10.86 -10.33 -3.20
C GLN A 360 10.22 -10.31 -4.60
N SER A 361 10.92 -9.80 -5.62
CA SER A 361 10.40 -9.74 -6.98
C SER A 361 10.08 -11.14 -7.53
N ALA A 362 8.82 -11.33 -7.94
CA ALA A 362 8.34 -12.59 -8.53
C ALA A 362 9.08 -13.00 -9.82
N THR A 363 9.72 -12.05 -10.50
CA THR A 363 10.50 -12.30 -11.72
C THR A 363 12.01 -12.42 -11.46
N GLY A 364 12.44 -12.22 -10.22
CA GLY A 364 13.85 -12.12 -9.83
C GLY A 364 14.56 -10.85 -10.33
N ARG A 365 13.82 -9.90 -10.92
CA ARG A 365 14.32 -8.62 -11.43
C ARG A 365 13.37 -7.46 -11.14
N LEU A 366 13.90 -6.25 -11.12
CA LEU A 366 13.12 -5.02 -10.94
C LEU A 366 13.61 -3.92 -11.88
N ASN A 367 12.78 -2.92 -12.11
CA ASN A 367 13.12 -1.68 -12.80
C ASN A 367 13.06 -0.52 -11.81
N VAL A 368 13.84 0.52 -12.06
CA VAL A 368 13.82 1.75 -11.27
C VAL A 368 13.70 2.95 -12.19
N ILE A 369 12.81 3.86 -11.85
CA ILE A 369 12.61 5.15 -12.51
C ILE A 369 12.80 6.25 -11.46
N ALA A 370 13.73 7.16 -11.67
CA ALA A 370 13.95 8.31 -10.81
C ALA A 370 13.80 9.62 -11.58
N HIS A 371 13.27 10.64 -10.91
CA HIS A 371 13.08 11.97 -11.47
C HIS A 371 13.82 13.02 -10.65
N SER A 372 14.46 13.98 -11.33
CA SER A 372 15.05 15.17 -10.72
C SER A 372 15.98 14.81 -9.54
N MET A 373 15.82 15.46 -8.38
CA MET A 373 16.61 15.20 -7.16
C MET A 373 16.50 13.76 -6.64
N GLY A 374 15.42 13.03 -6.99
CA GLY A 374 15.31 11.60 -6.73
C GLY A 374 16.40 10.77 -7.39
N CYS A 375 17.01 11.28 -8.48
CA CYS A 375 18.18 10.65 -9.10
C CYS A 375 19.41 10.70 -8.18
N ARG A 376 19.61 11.75 -7.37
CA ARG A 376 20.70 11.79 -6.38
C ARG A 376 20.54 10.66 -5.37
N CYS A 377 19.33 10.56 -4.80
CA CYS A 377 18.96 9.52 -3.86
C CYS A 377 19.20 8.12 -4.46
N LEU A 378 18.75 7.90 -5.70
CA LEU A 378 18.97 6.63 -6.41
C LEU A 378 20.45 6.29 -6.58
N ILE A 379 21.24 7.20 -7.14
CA ILE A 379 22.65 6.92 -7.44
C ILE A 379 23.45 6.69 -6.14
N GLY A 380 23.14 7.44 -5.07
CA GLY A 380 23.67 7.17 -3.73
C GLY A 380 23.26 5.81 -3.17
N ALA A 381 22.00 5.40 -3.36
CA ALA A 381 21.52 4.08 -2.91
C ALA A 381 22.21 2.93 -3.67
N LEU A 382 22.44 3.09 -4.98
CA LEU A 382 23.17 2.12 -5.78
C LEU A 382 24.65 2.01 -5.38
N GLU A 383 25.27 3.12 -4.95
CA GLU A 383 26.61 3.10 -4.35
C GLU A 383 26.63 2.33 -3.02
N VAL A 384 25.65 2.58 -2.14
CA VAL A 384 25.51 1.84 -0.87
C VAL A 384 25.39 0.33 -1.14
N LEU A 385 24.53 -0.07 -2.09
CA LEU A 385 24.38 -1.47 -2.49
C LEU A 385 25.64 -2.05 -3.16
N ALA A 386 26.42 -1.23 -3.87
CA ALA A 386 27.66 -1.71 -4.48
C ALA A 386 28.67 -2.16 -3.42
N ASN A 387 28.62 -1.59 -2.21
CA ASN A 387 29.46 -1.95 -1.07
C ASN A 387 28.95 -3.21 -0.35
N GLY A 388 29.05 -4.37 -1.02
CA GLY A 388 28.77 -5.69 -0.44
C GLY A 388 27.49 -6.38 -0.92
N LYS A 389 26.61 -5.68 -1.66
CA LYS A 389 25.36 -6.24 -2.23
C LYS A 389 25.31 -6.14 -3.76
N THR A 390 26.45 -6.33 -4.44
CA THR A 390 26.53 -6.25 -5.91
C THR A 390 25.61 -7.25 -6.63
N SER A 391 25.29 -8.39 -6.01
CA SER A 391 24.31 -9.36 -6.52
C SER A 391 22.90 -8.75 -6.66
N THR A 392 22.51 -7.87 -5.74
CA THR A 392 21.26 -7.08 -5.81
C THR A 392 21.26 -6.17 -7.02
N LEU A 393 22.37 -5.44 -7.26
CA LEU A 393 22.48 -4.55 -8.43
C LEU A 393 22.30 -5.29 -9.76
N LYS A 394 22.80 -6.53 -9.87
CA LYS A 394 22.62 -7.38 -11.06
C LYS A 394 21.17 -7.78 -11.33
N LYS A 395 20.30 -7.69 -10.33
CA LYS A 395 18.85 -7.92 -10.48
C LYS A 395 18.10 -6.68 -10.99
N ILE A 396 18.74 -5.51 -10.99
CA ILE A 396 18.15 -4.29 -11.54
C ILE A 396 18.26 -4.34 -13.07
N ASN A 397 17.10 -4.48 -13.71
CA ASN A 397 16.97 -4.62 -15.15
C ASN A 397 17.09 -3.25 -15.85
N GLN A 398 16.31 -2.27 -15.43
CA GLN A 398 16.37 -0.92 -16.00
C GLN A 398 16.59 0.11 -14.90
N VAL A 399 17.51 1.05 -15.15
CA VAL A 399 17.62 2.30 -14.41
C VAL A 399 17.30 3.43 -15.37
N VAL A 400 16.16 4.09 -15.14
CA VAL A 400 15.72 5.24 -15.94
C VAL A 400 15.82 6.49 -15.09
N MET A 401 16.59 7.46 -15.55
CA MET A 401 16.76 8.76 -14.91
C MET A 401 16.16 9.82 -15.82
N ALA A 402 15.32 10.70 -15.26
CA ALA A 402 14.75 11.81 -16.00
C ALA A 402 15.04 13.12 -15.30
N ALA A 403 15.47 14.11 -16.09
CA ALA A 403 15.84 15.43 -15.61
C ALA A 403 16.82 15.33 -14.44
N ALA A 404 17.83 14.45 -14.55
CA ALA A 404 18.69 14.08 -13.44
C ALA A 404 19.39 15.30 -12.82
N ASP A 405 18.92 15.70 -11.65
CA ASP A 405 19.57 16.73 -10.83
C ASP A 405 20.73 16.07 -10.09
N VAL A 406 21.80 15.69 -10.80
CA VAL A 406 23.01 15.09 -10.21
C VAL A 406 24.20 15.90 -10.72
N ASP A 407 25.16 16.21 -9.86
CA ASP A 407 26.38 16.89 -10.29
C ASP A 407 27.14 16.04 -11.30
N THR A 408 27.52 16.67 -12.42
CA THR A 408 28.37 16.06 -13.45
C THR A 408 29.74 15.62 -12.92
N ALA A 409 30.21 16.22 -11.81
CA ALA A 409 31.42 15.80 -11.11
C ALA A 409 31.21 14.53 -10.26
N ILE A 410 30.00 14.28 -9.74
CA ILE A 410 29.69 13.12 -8.89
C ILE A 410 29.36 11.88 -9.74
N MET A 411 28.63 12.07 -10.84
CA MET A 411 28.10 10.99 -11.66
C MET A 411 29.15 9.97 -12.16
N PRO A 412 30.38 10.36 -12.56
CA PRO A 412 31.42 9.39 -12.91
C PRO A 412 31.87 8.47 -11.77
N HIS A 413 31.75 8.92 -10.51
CA HIS A 413 32.19 8.17 -9.34
C HIS A 413 31.10 7.24 -8.80
N GLN A 414 29.86 7.70 -8.76
CA GLN A 414 28.75 6.91 -8.22
C GLN A 414 27.95 6.20 -9.33
N GLY A 415 27.64 6.88 -10.44
CA GLY A 415 26.88 6.32 -11.57
C GLY A 415 27.56 5.14 -12.25
N LYS A 416 28.89 4.99 -12.10
CA LYS A 416 29.64 3.81 -12.58
C LYS A 416 29.10 2.50 -12.04
N TYR A 417 28.54 2.46 -10.81
CA TYR A 417 28.00 1.24 -10.22
C TYR A 417 26.72 0.81 -10.94
N ALA A 418 25.85 1.77 -11.29
CA ALA A 418 24.66 1.52 -12.08
C ALA A 418 25.04 0.93 -13.44
N VAL A 419 25.94 1.60 -14.17
CA VAL A 419 26.37 1.19 -15.51
C VAL A 419 27.10 -0.17 -15.51
N LYS A 420 27.90 -0.44 -14.48
CA LYS A 420 28.68 -1.68 -14.38
C LYS A 420 27.82 -2.90 -14.03
N HIS A 421 26.75 -2.72 -13.26
CA HIS A 421 26.03 -3.83 -12.63
C HIS A 421 24.57 -3.98 -13.08
N CYS A 422 23.88 -2.90 -13.41
CA CYS A 422 22.50 -2.97 -13.91
C CYS A 422 22.50 -3.38 -15.39
N LYS A 423 21.40 -3.97 -15.85
CA LYS A 423 21.33 -4.45 -17.24
C LYS A 423 21.35 -3.29 -18.26
N ARG A 424 20.71 -2.15 -17.94
CA ARG A 424 20.75 -0.92 -18.75
C ARG A 424 20.45 0.32 -17.91
N VAL A 425 21.10 1.42 -18.27
CA VAL A 425 20.92 2.74 -17.67
C VAL A 425 20.61 3.74 -18.77
N THR A 426 19.52 4.50 -18.62
CA THR A 426 19.09 5.55 -19.58
C THR A 426 18.86 6.85 -18.84
N SER A 427 19.45 7.94 -19.31
CA SER A 427 19.26 9.30 -18.78
C SER A 427 18.62 10.18 -19.83
N TYR A 428 17.40 10.63 -19.56
CA TYR A 428 16.74 11.64 -20.37
C TYR A 428 17.18 13.03 -19.93
N VAL A 429 17.52 13.88 -20.90
CA VAL A 429 18.05 15.23 -20.70
C VAL A 429 17.29 16.24 -21.57
N SER A 430 17.22 17.49 -21.13
CA SER A 430 16.52 18.58 -21.84
C SER A 430 17.37 19.86 -21.84
N ASP A 431 17.26 20.66 -22.89
CA ASP A 431 17.87 22.00 -23.01
C ASP A 431 17.00 23.13 -22.42
N MET A 432 15.72 22.84 -22.19
CA MET A 432 14.72 23.79 -21.73
C MET A 432 14.35 23.62 -20.24
N ASP A 433 15.11 22.82 -19.47
CA ASP A 433 14.82 22.58 -18.06
C ASP A 433 15.34 23.71 -17.15
N ASP A 434 14.52 24.75 -16.95
CA ASP A 434 14.86 25.91 -16.13
C ASP A 434 15.08 25.59 -14.65
N ALA A 435 14.43 24.54 -14.13
CA ALA A 435 14.64 24.11 -12.75
C ALA A 435 16.05 23.51 -12.56
N LEU A 436 16.53 22.74 -13.53
CA LEU A 436 17.91 22.26 -13.53
C LEU A 436 18.94 23.37 -13.79
N LYS A 437 18.61 24.41 -14.59
CA LYS A 437 19.47 25.60 -14.72
C LYS A 437 19.63 26.31 -13.38
N ALA A 438 18.53 26.51 -12.67
CA ALA A 438 18.53 27.12 -11.34
C ALA A 438 19.32 26.28 -10.33
N SER A 439 19.14 24.95 -10.32
CA SER A 439 19.96 24.04 -9.51
C SER A 439 21.45 24.14 -9.85
N GLY A 440 21.80 24.09 -11.14
CA GLY A 440 23.18 24.23 -11.60
C GLY A 440 23.84 25.52 -11.14
N TRP A 441 23.13 26.65 -11.28
CA TRP A 441 23.57 27.96 -10.78
C TRP A 441 23.78 27.96 -9.26
N LEU A 442 22.84 27.39 -8.50
CA LEU A 442 22.88 27.39 -7.04
C LEU A 442 24.11 26.67 -6.46
N HIS A 443 24.52 25.54 -7.04
CA HIS A 443 25.67 24.78 -6.52
C HIS A 443 26.97 25.02 -7.32
N GLY A 444 26.94 25.84 -8.38
CA GLY A 444 28.12 26.19 -9.16
C GLY A 444 28.66 25.09 -10.09
N TYR A 445 27.88 24.04 -10.36
CA TYR A 445 28.28 22.91 -11.22
C TYR A 445 27.16 22.49 -12.18
N PRO A 446 27.47 22.06 -13.41
CA PRO A 446 26.48 21.54 -14.36
C PRO A 446 25.80 20.27 -13.86
N ARG A 447 24.52 20.09 -14.24
CA ARG A 447 23.70 18.92 -13.90
C ARG A 447 23.68 17.90 -15.03
N VAL A 448 23.56 16.62 -14.69
CA VAL A 448 23.48 15.52 -15.67
C VAL A 448 22.25 15.63 -16.56
N GLY A 449 21.14 16.14 -16.03
CA GLY A 449 19.84 16.23 -16.72
C GLY A 449 19.70 17.37 -17.72
N ILE A 450 20.70 18.25 -17.85
CA ILE A 450 20.63 19.45 -18.68
C ILE A 450 21.68 19.47 -19.79
N THR A 451 21.36 20.12 -20.90
CA THR A 451 22.27 20.42 -22.01
C THR A 451 22.05 21.87 -22.51
N PRO A 452 23.02 22.56 -23.12
CA PRO A 452 24.44 22.23 -23.23
C PRO A 452 25.28 22.62 -21.99
N PRO A 453 26.46 21.99 -21.77
CA PRO A 453 27.02 20.87 -22.54
C PRO A 453 26.32 19.55 -22.21
N THR A 454 26.24 18.64 -23.19
CA THR A 454 25.63 17.32 -22.98
C THR A 454 26.58 16.42 -22.17
N PHE A 455 26.15 15.99 -20.98
CA PHE A 455 26.89 15.00 -20.20
C PHE A 455 26.71 13.58 -20.76
N VAL A 456 27.81 12.90 -21.04
CA VAL A 456 27.81 11.51 -21.53
C VAL A 456 28.71 10.64 -20.66
N LEU A 457 28.15 9.55 -20.13
CA LEU A 457 28.89 8.53 -19.39
C LEU A 457 28.90 7.23 -20.20
N LYS A 458 30.09 6.66 -20.45
CA LYS A 458 30.22 5.41 -21.21
C LYS A 458 29.40 4.29 -20.57
N GLY A 459 28.48 3.68 -21.34
CA GLY A 459 27.58 2.62 -20.90
C GLY A 459 26.23 3.10 -20.34
N MET A 460 26.01 4.42 -20.31
CA MET A 460 24.71 5.03 -20.07
C MET A 460 24.16 5.60 -21.39
N ASP A 461 22.88 5.34 -21.65
CA ASP A 461 22.18 5.87 -22.81
C ASP A 461 21.70 7.30 -22.50
N THR A 462 22.43 8.33 -22.93
CA THR A 462 21.99 9.74 -22.83
C THR A 462 21.01 10.07 -23.97
N VAL A 463 19.78 10.43 -23.63
CA VAL A 463 18.70 10.72 -24.59
C VAL A 463 18.21 12.16 -24.43
N LEU A 464 18.47 12.98 -25.43
CA LEU A 464 17.98 14.35 -25.53
C LEU A 464 16.50 14.38 -25.94
N VAL A 465 15.70 15.14 -25.20
CA VAL A 465 14.28 15.40 -25.45
C VAL A 465 14.13 16.87 -25.83
N ASN A 466 13.78 17.16 -27.10
CA ASN A 466 13.55 18.53 -27.60
C ASN A 466 12.04 18.88 -27.64
N ASP A 467 11.76 20.15 -27.39
CA ASP A 467 10.49 20.92 -27.46
C ASP A 467 9.58 20.53 -28.68
N LEU A 468 8.26 20.32 -28.58
CA LEU A 468 7.21 21.34 -28.48
C LEU A 468 5.85 20.66 -28.22
N GLU A 469 5.44 20.53 -26.95
CA GLU A 469 4.02 20.35 -26.50
C GLU A 469 3.91 20.20 -24.97
N LEU A 470 5.01 20.41 -24.24
CA LEU A 470 5.03 20.44 -22.79
C LEU A 470 4.55 21.81 -22.28
N GLY A 471 3.24 22.07 -22.38
CA GLY A 471 2.66 23.32 -21.87
C GLY A 471 3.15 23.64 -20.46
N GLY A 472 3.87 24.76 -20.30
CA GLY A 472 4.27 25.35 -19.02
C GLY A 472 5.13 24.52 -18.04
N PHE A 473 5.47 23.26 -18.36
CA PHE A 473 6.14 22.33 -17.43
C PHE A 473 7.27 21.56 -18.12
N ALA A 474 8.34 22.26 -18.51
CA ALA A 474 9.55 21.69 -19.09
C ALA A 474 10.32 20.72 -18.16
N HIS A 475 10.01 20.72 -16.85
CA HIS A 475 10.64 19.85 -15.85
C HIS A 475 9.93 18.47 -15.68
N GLY A 476 8.69 18.34 -16.18
CA GLY A 476 7.80 17.18 -15.95
C GLY A 476 7.71 16.17 -17.10
N TYR A 477 8.54 16.32 -18.14
CA TYR A 477 8.39 15.61 -19.43
C TYR A 477 8.36 14.09 -19.36
N LEU A 478 8.98 13.50 -18.32
CA LEU A 478 8.92 12.06 -18.05
C LEU A 478 7.47 11.56 -17.97
N SER A 479 6.63 12.36 -17.32
CA SER A 479 5.23 12.05 -17.13
C SER A 479 4.38 12.56 -18.28
N SER A 480 4.64 13.75 -18.82
CA SER A 480 3.73 14.43 -19.74
C SER A 480 3.97 14.18 -21.23
N SER A 481 5.13 13.62 -21.64
CA SER A 481 5.41 13.31 -23.05
C SER A 481 5.05 11.88 -23.41
N ARG A 482 4.06 11.70 -24.29
CA ARG A 482 3.68 10.38 -24.83
C ARG A 482 4.84 9.68 -25.54
N VAL A 483 5.72 10.44 -26.19
CA VAL A 483 6.88 9.88 -26.91
C VAL A 483 7.90 9.31 -25.91
N VAL A 484 8.19 10.05 -24.84
CA VAL A 484 9.08 9.57 -23.75
C VAL A 484 8.49 8.36 -23.05
N LEU A 485 7.19 8.37 -22.72
CA LEU A 485 6.51 7.22 -22.13
C LEU A 485 6.54 5.99 -23.05
N THR A 486 6.41 6.17 -24.37
CA THR A 486 6.49 5.08 -25.35
C THR A 486 7.91 4.50 -25.44
N ASP A 487 8.93 5.35 -25.33
CA ASP A 487 10.33 4.90 -25.29
C ASP A 487 10.61 4.11 -24.00
N ILE A 488 10.17 4.65 -22.85
CA ILE A 488 10.27 3.95 -21.55
C ILE A 488 9.53 2.62 -21.59
N TYR A 489 8.32 2.57 -22.12
CA TYR A 489 7.59 1.32 -22.32
C TYR A 489 8.44 0.29 -23.08
N SER A 490 9.08 0.72 -24.17
CA SER A 490 9.94 -0.14 -25.00
C SER A 490 11.14 -0.67 -24.21
N ILE A 491 11.76 0.17 -23.38
CA ILE A 491 12.87 -0.21 -22.49
C ILE A 491 12.42 -1.21 -21.43
N LEU A 492 11.32 -0.92 -20.71
CA LEU A 492 10.85 -1.73 -19.60
C LEU A 492 10.32 -3.11 -20.05
N LYS A 493 9.63 -3.17 -21.20
CA LYS A 493 9.00 -4.41 -21.68
C LYS A 493 9.89 -5.25 -22.58
N ARG A 494 10.74 -4.61 -23.40
CA ARG A 494 11.52 -5.30 -24.45
C ARG A 494 13.03 -5.21 -24.25
N ASN A 495 13.52 -4.37 -23.33
CA ASN A 495 14.94 -4.17 -23.07
C ASN A 495 15.74 -3.79 -24.35
N LEU A 496 15.11 -3.02 -25.24
CA LEU A 496 15.71 -2.60 -26.51
C LEU A 496 16.94 -1.71 -26.27
N ALA A 497 17.99 -1.92 -27.06
CA ALA A 497 19.10 -1.00 -27.13
C ALA A 497 18.68 0.33 -27.79
N PRO A 498 19.37 1.46 -27.56
CA PRO A 498 19.11 2.72 -28.25
C PRO A 498 18.97 2.63 -29.76
N GLU A 499 19.81 1.81 -30.40
CA GLU A 499 19.81 1.58 -31.85
C GLU A 499 18.49 0.96 -32.35
N GLU A 500 17.82 0.19 -31.50
CA GLU A 500 16.58 -0.54 -31.81
C GLU A 500 15.32 0.26 -31.42
N ARG A 501 15.50 1.38 -30.71
CA ARG A 501 14.40 2.26 -30.30
C ARG A 501 14.06 3.20 -31.45
N HIS A 502 12.96 2.91 -32.16
CA HIS A 502 12.53 3.64 -33.36
C HIS A 502 12.42 5.17 -33.19
N ALA A 503 12.08 5.59 -31.97
CA ALA A 503 11.97 7.00 -31.60
C ALA A 503 13.34 7.69 -31.46
N LEU A 504 14.49 7.02 -31.61
CA LEU A 504 15.80 7.63 -31.37
C LEU A 504 16.62 7.84 -32.65
N VAL A 505 17.34 8.96 -32.70
CA VAL A 505 18.39 9.28 -33.68
C VAL A 505 19.72 9.35 -32.95
N ALA A 506 20.76 8.74 -33.51
CA ALA A 506 22.12 8.88 -33.00
C ALA A 506 22.65 10.30 -33.27
N MET A 507 23.25 10.91 -32.26
CA MET A 507 23.93 12.20 -32.31
C MET A 507 25.41 12.01 -31.94
N SER A 508 26.26 12.90 -32.41
CA SER A 508 27.69 12.89 -32.06
C SER A 508 28.19 14.31 -31.87
N GLU A 509 28.88 14.55 -30.76
CA GLU A 509 29.54 15.81 -30.43
C GLU A 509 30.94 15.49 -29.92
N GLY A 510 31.96 15.81 -30.73
CA GLY A 510 33.33 15.36 -30.49
C GLY A 510 33.45 13.83 -30.48
N THR A 511 33.99 13.26 -29.41
CA THR A 511 34.11 11.80 -29.19
C THR A 511 32.89 11.18 -28.51
N SER A 512 31.90 12.00 -28.13
CA SER A 512 30.72 11.56 -27.39
C SER A 512 29.58 11.17 -28.33
N LYS A 513 29.03 9.95 -28.15
CA LYS A 513 27.80 9.48 -28.81
C LYS A 513 26.63 9.59 -27.84
N PHE A 514 25.55 10.23 -28.26
CA PHE A 514 24.30 10.33 -27.50
C PHE A 514 23.10 10.18 -28.46
N TRP A 515 21.89 10.28 -27.95
CA TRP A 515 20.67 10.06 -28.71
C TRP A 515 19.75 11.27 -28.62
N ARG A 516 18.89 11.46 -29.63
CA ARG A 516 17.82 12.44 -29.61
C ARG A 516 16.50 11.75 -29.93
N ILE A 517 15.44 12.10 -29.20
CA ILE A 517 14.09 11.62 -29.50
C ILE A 517 13.56 12.29 -30.78
N LYS A 518 12.96 11.50 -31.66
CA LYS A 518 12.26 11.93 -32.88
C LYS A 518 10.85 12.38 -32.48
N ASN A 519 10.38 13.41 -33.16
CA ASN A 519 8.97 13.82 -33.11
C ASN A 519 8.08 12.80 -33.83
#